data_AF-A0A3P3RKF6-F1
#
_entry.id   AF-A0A3P3RKF6-F1
#
_cell.length_a   1.000
_cell.length_b   1.000
_cell.length_c   1.000
_cell.angle_alpha   90.00
_cell.angle_beta   90.00
_cell.angle_gamma   90.00
#
_symmetry.space_group_name_H-M   'P 1'
#
loop_
_entity.id
_entity.type
_entity.pdbx_description
1 polymer ?
#
loop_
_entity_poly.entity_id
_entity_poly.type
_entity_poly.pdbx_seq_one_letter_code
_entity_poly.pdbx_strand_id
1 'polypeptide(L)'
;MNTLQIVVSSVIGLVIVVAVVGTPAVGQAETPTVVFTQGDDSIRVTPLGDGTRSVEAFYDYRSPATEPEGQYSSYGTDDIQMDQVSQLFVYHGQSGLSLVFLHDEHSNTTGGGAVITADISGLPESGDWVVEDDTYNNRDDVFRHSRRSSHIEWLMNGHRTDGAAFRGLEETNDTITVAMRFNENSENYPWEEWEGRPEQNEIKRWLVRSGTGEMTELAMDEPVEIRMASDNRTEPTTETPDENTPLVNSHPPTHRSSPDTTGSSGVTGGGFGVVQAIVALVALMMFVLGRDDD
;
A
#
# COMPACT_ATOMS: atom_id res chain seq x y z
N MET A 1 -63.25 62.59 -29.02
CA MET A 1 -63.08 62.14 -30.41
C MET A 1 -62.19 60.91 -30.40
N ASN A 2 -62.77 59.83 -30.94
CA ASN A 2 -62.21 58.59 -31.48
C ASN A 2 -61.46 57.60 -30.55
N THR A 3 -62.24 56.58 -30.19
CA THR A 3 -61.99 55.28 -29.59
C THR A 3 -60.90 54.46 -30.31
N LEU A 4 -59.98 53.86 -29.53
CA LEU A 4 -58.98 52.90 -29.99
C LEU A 4 -59.49 51.47 -29.68
N GLN A 5 -59.65 50.63 -30.71
CA GLN A 5 -59.90 49.19 -30.58
C GLN A 5 -58.59 48.46 -30.24
N ILE A 6 -58.59 47.64 -29.19
CA ILE A 6 -57.53 46.66 -28.93
C ILE A 6 -58.08 45.28 -29.25
N VAL A 7 -57.45 44.63 -30.22
CA VAL A 7 -57.67 43.24 -30.63
C VAL A 7 -56.94 42.34 -29.63
N VAL A 8 -57.68 41.47 -28.94
CA VAL A 8 -57.11 40.40 -28.11
C VAL A 8 -56.83 39.20 -29.00
N SER A 9 -55.56 38.85 -29.19
CA SER A 9 -55.14 37.58 -29.80
C SER A 9 -54.70 36.61 -28.72
N SER A 10 -55.46 35.55 -28.52
CA SER A 10 -55.16 34.44 -27.62
C SER A 10 -54.12 33.52 -28.26
N VAL A 11 -52.96 33.35 -27.62
CA VAL A 11 -51.97 32.32 -27.97
C VAL A 11 -52.17 31.14 -27.02
N ILE A 12 -52.58 29.99 -27.58
CA ILE A 12 -52.67 28.72 -26.87
C ILE A 12 -51.27 28.10 -26.87
N GLY A 13 -50.63 28.07 -25.70
CA GLY A 13 -49.34 27.39 -25.49
C GLY A 13 -49.54 25.89 -25.30
N LEU A 14 -48.99 25.10 -26.23
CA LEU A 14 -48.88 23.65 -26.13
C LEU A 14 -47.72 23.28 -25.19
N VAL A 15 -48.01 22.62 -24.07
CA VAL A 15 -46.98 22.07 -23.16
C VAL A 15 -46.67 20.64 -23.58
N ILE A 16 -45.45 20.41 -24.06
CA ILE A 16 -44.92 19.06 -24.33
C ILE A 16 -44.17 18.60 -23.08
N VAL A 17 -44.68 17.57 -22.41
CA VAL A 17 -43.98 16.89 -21.30
C VAL A 17 -43.13 15.78 -21.91
N VAL A 18 -41.80 15.97 -21.91
CA VAL A 18 -40.84 14.93 -22.30
C VAL A 18 -40.49 14.12 -21.06
N ALA A 19 -40.85 12.83 -21.04
CA ALA A 19 -40.40 11.90 -20.02
C ALA A 19 -38.92 11.57 -20.27
N VAL A 20 -38.04 11.99 -19.37
CA VAL A 20 -36.64 11.55 -19.33
C VAL A 20 -36.63 10.12 -18.80
N VAL A 21 -36.37 9.15 -19.69
CA VAL A 21 -36.09 7.77 -19.29
C VAL A 21 -34.68 7.78 -18.69
N GLY A 22 -34.60 7.62 -17.37
CA GLY A 22 -33.32 7.52 -16.67
C GLY A 22 -32.53 6.31 -17.16
N THR A 23 -31.36 6.57 -17.75
CA THR A 23 -30.34 5.53 -17.97
C THR A 23 -29.88 5.01 -16.61
N PRO A 24 -29.74 3.69 -16.41
CA PRO A 24 -29.10 3.18 -15.21
C PRO A 24 -27.68 3.77 -15.13
N ALA A 25 -27.35 4.35 -13.98
CA ALA A 25 -25.97 4.73 -13.69
C ALA A 25 -25.12 3.46 -13.77
N VAL A 26 -24.20 3.42 -14.74
CA VAL A 26 -23.09 2.47 -14.67
C VAL A 26 -22.36 2.85 -13.39
N GLY A 27 -22.39 1.96 -12.39
CA GLY A 27 -21.64 2.17 -11.16
C GLY A 27 -20.19 2.42 -11.54
N GLN A 28 -19.71 3.65 -11.30
CA GLN A 28 -18.31 3.95 -11.43
C GLN A 28 -17.62 3.10 -10.37
N ALA A 29 -16.83 2.11 -10.80
CA ALA A 29 -16.02 1.34 -9.87
C ALA A 29 -15.22 2.35 -9.04
N GLU A 30 -15.44 2.36 -7.72
CA GLU A 30 -14.70 3.27 -6.86
C GLU A 30 -13.22 2.90 -6.95
N THR A 31 -12.37 3.91 -7.13
CA THR A 31 -10.93 3.69 -7.15
C THR A 31 -10.54 3.12 -5.79
N PRO A 32 -9.92 1.94 -5.73
CA PRO A 32 -9.59 1.30 -4.46
C PRO A 32 -8.69 2.24 -3.65
N THR A 33 -9.03 2.48 -2.39
CA THR A 33 -8.22 3.29 -1.48
C THR A 33 -7.35 2.37 -0.62
N VAL A 34 -6.08 2.73 -0.47
CA VAL A 34 -5.13 2.03 0.40
C VAL A 34 -4.75 2.95 1.54
N VAL A 35 -4.64 2.41 2.75
CA VAL A 35 -4.28 3.16 3.96
C VAL A 35 -2.86 2.80 4.36
N PHE A 36 -2.02 3.81 4.52
CA PHE A 36 -0.69 3.73 5.09
C PHE A 36 -0.73 4.28 6.50
N THR A 37 -0.22 3.54 7.48
CA THR A 37 -0.22 3.93 8.89
C THR A 37 1.20 3.87 9.44
N GLN A 38 1.64 4.95 10.08
CA GLN A 38 2.92 5.01 10.80
C GLN A 38 2.69 5.72 12.13
N GLY A 39 3.01 5.06 13.23
CA GLY A 39 2.61 5.54 14.57
C GLY A 39 1.09 5.74 14.67
N ASP A 40 0.69 6.96 15.02
CA ASP A 40 -0.73 7.36 15.14
C ASP A 40 -1.30 7.97 13.84
N ASP A 41 -0.45 8.20 12.83
CA ASP A 41 -0.84 8.85 11.58
C ASP A 41 -1.36 7.83 10.56
N SER A 42 -2.46 8.19 9.87
CA SER A 42 -3.08 7.37 8.84
C SER A 42 -3.33 8.16 7.57
N ILE A 43 -2.71 7.72 6.47
CA ILE A 43 -2.67 8.38 5.17
C ILE A 43 -3.49 7.54 4.18
N ARG A 44 -4.55 8.12 3.62
CA ARG A 44 -5.32 7.49 2.54
C ARG A 44 -4.67 7.81 1.20
N VAL A 45 -4.35 6.78 0.46
CA VAL A 45 -3.66 6.85 -0.82
C VAL A 45 -4.58 6.35 -1.92
N THR A 46 -4.70 7.17 -2.96
CA THR A 46 -5.27 6.75 -4.24
C THR A 46 -4.14 6.12 -5.06
N PRO A 47 -4.32 4.94 -5.66
CA PRO A 47 -3.32 4.37 -6.57
C PRO A 47 -3.02 5.30 -7.75
N LEU A 48 -1.75 5.33 -8.15
CA LEU A 48 -1.31 5.91 -9.41
C LEU A 48 -1.67 4.98 -10.58
N GLY A 49 -2.00 5.52 -11.74
CA GLY A 49 -2.38 4.72 -12.91
C GLY A 49 -3.88 4.46 -13.01
N ASP A 50 -4.28 3.95 -14.17
CA ASP A 50 -5.68 3.80 -14.58
C ASP A 50 -6.07 2.35 -14.90
N GLY A 51 -5.20 1.39 -14.57
CA GLY A 51 -5.41 -0.03 -14.86
C GLY A 51 -5.10 -0.42 -16.31
N THR A 52 -4.56 0.48 -17.14
CA THR A 52 -4.33 0.19 -18.57
C THR A 52 -2.89 -0.13 -18.95
N ARG A 53 -1.90 0.19 -18.09
CA ARG A 53 -0.47 -0.15 -18.29
C ARG A 53 -0.02 -1.10 -17.17
N SER A 54 0.84 -2.06 -17.46
CA SER A 54 1.38 -2.95 -16.41
C SER A 54 2.37 -2.16 -15.52
N VAL A 55 2.62 -2.63 -14.29
CA VAL A 55 3.56 -1.95 -13.38
C VAL A 55 5.01 -2.03 -13.90
N GLU A 56 5.41 -3.12 -14.54
CA GLU A 56 6.73 -3.25 -15.17
C GLU A 56 6.87 -2.30 -16.34
N ALA A 57 5.81 -2.15 -17.14
CA ALA A 57 5.81 -1.19 -18.22
C ALA A 57 5.82 0.24 -17.67
N PHE A 58 5.11 0.53 -16.58
CA PHE A 58 5.14 1.84 -15.91
C PHE A 58 6.50 2.17 -15.32
N TYR A 59 7.13 1.20 -14.67
CA TYR A 59 8.45 1.34 -14.08
C TYR A 59 9.53 1.43 -15.16
N ASP A 60 9.45 0.60 -16.20
CA ASP A 60 10.35 0.60 -17.36
C ASP A 60 11.81 0.64 -16.91
N TYR A 61 12.19 -0.37 -16.11
CA TYR A 61 13.55 -0.52 -15.65
C TYR A 61 14.46 -0.91 -16.82
N ARG A 62 15.56 -0.18 -17.00
CA ARG A 62 16.51 -0.40 -18.08
C ARG A 62 17.94 -0.45 -17.58
N SER A 63 18.73 -1.32 -18.19
CA SER A 63 20.15 -1.49 -17.97
C SER A 63 20.88 -1.68 -19.31
N PRO A 64 22.22 -1.80 -19.34
CA PRO A 64 22.94 -2.16 -20.55
C PRO A 64 22.57 -3.55 -21.11
N ALA A 65 21.81 -4.35 -20.36
CA ALA A 65 21.35 -5.67 -20.76
C ALA A 65 19.86 -5.71 -21.18
N THR A 66 19.13 -4.59 -21.11
CA THR A 66 17.74 -4.50 -21.55
C THR A 66 17.62 -3.96 -22.96
N GLU A 67 16.45 -4.11 -23.58
CA GLU A 67 16.07 -3.43 -24.81
C GLU A 67 14.75 -2.69 -24.58
N PRO A 68 14.73 -1.34 -24.66
CA PRO A 68 15.87 -0.46 -24.91
C PRO A 68 16.91 -0.47 -23.77
N GLU A 69 18.17 -0.17 -24.14
CA GLU A 69 19.27 -0.04 -23.19
C GLU A 69 19.08 1.20 -22.28
N GLY A 70 19.66 1.15 -21.08
CA GLY A 70 19.64 2.27 -20.12
C GLY A 70 20.72 2.15 -19.05
N GLN A 71 20.73 3.09 -18.09
CA GLN A 71 21.72 3.17 -17.02
C GLN A 71 21.18 2.68 -15.68
N TYR A 72 20.78 1.42 -15.60
CA TYR A 72 20.33 0.77 -14.36
C TYR A 72 19.32 1.64 -13.58
N SER A 73 18.26 2.06 -14.27
CA SER A 73 17.26 2.99 -13.73
C SER A 73 15.87 2.70 -14.28
N SER A 74 14.87 3.19 -13.57
CA SER A 74 13.50 3.37 -14.02
C SER A 74 13.43 4.54 -15.01
N TYR A 75 13.07 4.27 -16.26
CA TYR A 75 12.85 5.31 -17.28
C TYR A 75 11.40 5.74 -17.40
N GLY A 76 10.48 4.92 -16.88
CA GLY A 76 9.05 5.17 -16.99
C GLY A 76 8.50 6.06 -15.87
N THR A 77 9.32 6.34 -14.85
CA THR A 77 8.96 7.16 -13.67
C THR A 77 9.70 8.51 -13.62
N ASP A 78 10.39 8.90 -14.70
CA ASP A 78 11.20 10.13 -14.80
C ASP A 78 10.47 11.39 -14.29
N ASP A 79 9.16 11.49 -14.52
CA ASP A 79 8.33 12.63 -14.13
C ASP A 79 8.01 12.69 -12.62
N ILE A 80 8.25 11.61 -11.87
CA ILE A 80 7.97 11.52 -10.43
C ILE A 80 9.21 11.24 -9.58
N GLN A 81 10.38 11.09 -10.19
CA GLN A 81 11.66 10.91 -9.50
C GLN A 81 12.08 12.18 -8.74
N MET A 82 12.86 11.99 -7.68
CA MET A 82 13.29 13.08 -6.80
C MET A 82 14.66 12.76 -6.17
N ASP A 83 15.64 13.64 -6.38
CA ASP A 83 16.99 13.56 -5.79
C ASP A 83 16.96 13.30 -4.29
N GLN A 84 17.68 12.26 -3.87
CA GLN A 84 17.84 11.85 -2.47
C GLN A 84 16.52 11.57 -1.73
N VAL A 85 15.47 11.14 -2.44
CA VAL A 85 14.17 10.78 -1.86
C VAL A 85 13.83 9.33 -2.13
N SER A 86 13.41 8.62 -1.08
CA SER A 86 12.74 7.32 -1.22
C SER A 86 11.23 7.51 -1.22
N GLN A 87 10.54 6.86 -2.15
CA GLN A 87 9.08 6.97 -2.33
C GLN A 87 8.43 5.60 -2.25
N LEU A 88 7.27 5.54 -1.59
CA LEU A 88 6.41 4.36 -1.51
C LEU A 88 5.02 4.73 -2.01
N PHE A 89 4.46 3.96 -2.93
CA PHE A 89 3.12 4.21 -3.46
C PHE A 89 2.45 2.94 -3.98
N VAL A 90 1.16 3.07 -4.31
CA VAL A 90 0.40 2.00 -4.94
C VAL A 90 0.18 2.36 -6.40
N TYR A 91 0.39 1.39 -7.29
CA TYR A 91 0.11 1.51 -8.71
C TYR A 91 -1.05 0.60 -9.11
N HIS A 92 -2.05 1.14 -9.80
CA HIS A 92 -3.14 0.41 -10.42
C HIS A 92 -2.81 0.13 -11.88
N GLY A 93 -2.37 -1.10 -12.13
CA GLY A 93 -2.01 -1.58 -13.46
C GLY A 93 -2.99 -2.60 -14.03
N GLN A 94 -2.69 -3.09 -15.23
CA GLN A 94 -3.50 -4.11 -15.94
C GLN A 94 -3.78 -5.39 -15.14
N SER A 95 -2.93 -5.69 -14.16
CA SER A 95 -2.98 -6.90 -13.35
C SER A 95 -3.23 -6.57 -11.87
N GLY A 96 -3.99 -5.52 -11.60
CA GLY A 96 -4.39 -5.13 -10.25
C GLY A 96 -3.46 -4.12 -9.59
N LEU A 97 -3.42 -4.14 -8.26
CA LEU A 97 -2.66 -3.20 -7.46
C LEU A 97 -1.25 -3.73 -7.20
N SER A 98 -0.28 -2.84 -7.30
CA SER A 98 1.12 -3.12 -7.00
C SER A 98 1.65 -2.13 -5.96
N LEU A 99 2.38 -2.62 -4.96
CA LEU A 99 3.18 -1.79 -4.07
C LEU A 99 4.51 -1.47 -4.77
N VAL A 100 4.86 -0.19 -4.86
CA VAL A 100 6.03 0.27 -5.62
C VAL A 100 6.96 1.07 -4.72
N PHE A 101 8.23 0.69 -4.75
CA PHE A 101 9.36 1.39 -4.16
C PHE A 101 10.09 2.10 -5.30
N LEU A 102 10.36 3.39 -5.13
CA LEU A 102 11.15 4.18 -6.06
C LEU A 102 12.14 5.02 -5.27
N HIS A 103 13.42 4.84 -5.53
CA HIS A 103 14.50 5.50 -4.81
C HIS A 103 15.25 6.44 -5.75
N ASP A 104 15.48 7.65 -5.26
CA ASP A 104 16.30 8.68 -5.88
C ASP A 104 15.79 9.15 -7.27
N GLU A 105 16.66 9.84 -8.02
CA GLU A 105 16.43 10.24 -9.40
C GLU A 105 17.53 9.79 -10.36
N HIS A 106 17.10 9.47 -11.57
CA HIS A 106 17.97 9.33 -12.71
C HIS A 106 18.27 10.72 -13.28
N SER A 107 19.33 11.37 -12.80
CA SER A 107 19.72 12.70 -13.28
C SER A 107 21.18 12.80 -13.69
N ASN A 108 21.50 13.86 -14.45
CA ASN A 108 22.87 14.18 -14.85
C ASN A 108 23.61 15.05 -13.81
N THR A 109 23.08 15.22 -12.60
CA THR A 109 23.67 16.11 -11.56
C THR A 109 24.48 15.33 -10.54
N THR A 110 25.58 15.92 -10.05
CA THR A 110 26.57 15.28 -9.15
C THR A 110 25.94 14.80 -7.84
N GLY A 111 25.95 13.49 -7.57
CA GLY A 111 25.29 12.84 -6.43
C GLY A 111 24.44 11.63 -6.88
N GLY A 112 23.72 10.99 -5.96
CA GLY A 112 22.70 9.98 -6.31
C GLY A 112 23.11 8.53 -6.06
N GLY A 113 23.92 8.27 -5.02
CA GLY A 113 24.09 6.95 -4.46
C GLY A 113 23.26 6.78 -3.17
N ALA A 114 22.96 5.55 -2.79
CA ALA A 114 22.30 5.23 -1.54
C ALA A 114 22.46 3.74 -1.21
N VAL A 115 22.36 3.42 0.08
CA VAL A 115 22.16 2.04 0.55
C VAL A 115 20.89 2.02 1.38
N ILE A 116 20.00 1.11 1.04
CA ILE A 116 18.67 1.03 1.62
C ILE A 116 18.38 -0.43 1.89
N THR A 117 17.95 -0.75 3.12
CA THR A 117 17.48 -2.09 3.46
C THR A 117 15.98 -2.04 3.74
N ALA A 118 15.22 -3.00 3.23
CA ALA A 118 13.82 -3.19 3.56
C ALA A 118 13.57 -4.61 4.06
N ASP A 119 12.93 -4.71 5.22
CA ASP A 119 12.25 -5.91 5.66
C ASP A 119 10.74 -5.73 5.47
N ILE A 120 10.16 -6.59 4.64
CA ILE A 120 8.75 -6.54 4.26
C ILE A 120 8.09 -7.82 4.73
N SER A 121 6.94 -7.71 5.38
CA SER A 121 6.17 -8.86 5.88
C SER A 121 4.67 -8.68 5.64
N GLY A 122 3.93 -9.78 5.70
CA GLY A 122 2.49 -9.76 5.50
C GLY A 122 2.06 -9.71 4.02
N LEU A 123 3.00 -9.87 3.08
CA LEU A 123 2.71 -9.91 1.64
C LEU A 123 1.72 -11.03 1.31
N PRO A 124 0.75 -10.80 0.41
CA PRO A 124 -0.16 -11.84 -0.05
C PRO A 124 0.61 -12.95 -0.78
N GLU A 125 0.25 -14.20 -0.49
CA GLU A 125 1.00 -15.39 -0.96
C GLU A 125 0.93 -15.60 -2.48
N SER A 126 -0.10 -15.06 -3.12
CA SER A 126 -0.29 -15.11 -4.57
C SER A 126 0.33 -13.93 -5.30
N GLY A 127 0.89 -12.96 -4.57
CA GLY A 127 1.57 -11.83 -5.17
C GLY A 127 3.00 -12.17 -5.60
N ASP A 128 3.60 -11.28 -6.37
CA ASP A 128 4.90 -11.53 -7.00
C ASP A 128 5.72 -10.24 -7.14
N TRP A 129 7.04 -10.35 -7.02
CA TRP A 129 7.96 -9.26 -7.32
C TRP A 129 8.21 -9.25 -8.82
N VAL A 130 7.51 -8.35 -9.52
CA VAL A 130 7.54 -8.26 -10.98
C VAL A 130 8.53 -7.22 -11.50
N VAL A 131 8.99 -6.35 -10.59
CA VAL A 131 10.17 -5.52 -10.78
C VAL A 131 11.06 -5.76 -9.57
N GLU A 132 12.24 -6.29 -9.85
CA GLU A 132 13.42 -6.20 -8.99
C GLU A 132 14.43 -5.48 -9.87
N ASP A 133 14.92 -4.33 -9.44
CA ASP A 133 15.99 -3.66 -10.18
C ASP A 133 17.24 -4.58 -10.14
N ASP A 134 18.13 -4.44 -11.12
CA ASP A 134 19.35 -5.25 -11.22
C ASP A 134 19.18 -6.79 -11.32
N THR A 135 18.23 -7.33 -12.10
CA THR A 135 18.06 -8.81 -12.25
C THR A 135 19.20 -9.58 -12.96
N TYR A 136 20.41 -9.04 -13.06
CA TYR A 136 21.55 -9.65 -13.74
C TYR A 136 22.50 -10.40 -12.78
N ASN A 137 23.40 -11.22 -13.36
CA ASN A 137 24.38 -11.97 -12.58
C ASN A 137 25.43 -11.05 -11.96
N ASN A 138 25.78 -11.30 -10.69
CA ASN A 138 26.71 -10.49 -9.90
C ASN A 138 26.21 -9.04 -9.68
N ARG A 139 24.89 -8.87 -9.53
CA ARG A 139 24.32 -7.66 -8.93
C ARG A 139 24.82 -7.49 -7.49
N ASP A 140 24.94 -6.24 -7.07
CA ASP A 140 25.25 -5.89 -5.69
C ASP A 140 24.00 -6.02 -4.80
N ASP A 141 22.83 -5.74 -5.37
CA ASP A 141 21.54 -5.83 -4.69
C ASP A 141 21.18 -7.24 -4.20
N VAL A 142 20.57 -7.26 -3.02
CA VAL A 142 20.12 -8.49 -2.39
C VAL A 142 18.60 -8.54 -2.42
N PHE A 143 18.04 -9.50 -3.16
CA PHE A 143 16.62 -9.82 -3.10
C PHE A 143 16.45 -11.24 -2.54
N ARG A 144 15.88 -11.34 -1.34
CA ARG A 144 15.61 -12.62 -0.67
C ARG A 144 14.14 -12.71 -0.31
N HIS A 145 13.42 -13.55 -1.04
CA HIS A 145 11.98 -13.74 -0.86
C HIS A 145 11.67 -15.00 -0.05
N SER A 146 10.61 -14.91 0.73
CA SER A 146 9.93 -16.02 1.39
C SER A 146 8.43 -15.87 1.12
N ARG A 147 7.63 -16.89 1.48
CA ARG A 147 6.20 -16.97 1.10
C ARG A 147 5.38 -15.70 1.37
N ARG A 148 5.67 -14.97 2.43
CA ARG A 148 4.93 -13.77 2.88
C ARG A 148 5.83 -12.62 3.33
N SER A 149 7.12 -12.71 3.01
CA SER A 149 8.09 -11.73 3.46
C SER A 149 9.22 -11.58 2.44
N SER A 150 9.91 -10.45 2.49
CA SER A 150 11.06 -10.18 1.64
C SER A 150 12.06 -9.36 2.41
N HIS A 151 13.33 -9.68 2.21
CA HIS A 151 14.45 -8.87 2.64
C HIS A 151 15.12 -8.36 1.38
N ILE A 152 15.21 -7.03 1.27
CA ILE A 152 15.74 -6.35 0.09
C ILE A 152 16.82 -5.37 0.52
N GLU A 153 17.96 -5.40 -0.16
CA GLU A 153 19.04 -4.44 0.00
C GLU A 153 19.31 -3.83 -1.38
N TRP A 154 19.12 -2.52 -1.50
CA TRP A 154 19.44 -1.74 -2.69
C TRP A 154 20.76 -1.01 -2.48
N LEU A 155 21.69 -1.19 -3.41
CA LEU A 155 23.03 -0.62 -3.39
C LEU A 155 23.25 0.18 -4.68
N MET A 156 22.82 1.44 -4.66
CA MET A 156 22.93 2.31 -5.83
C MET A 156 24.14 3.24 -5.72
N ASN A 157 24.73 3.55 -6.87
CA ASN A 157 25.84 4.49 -7.00
C ASN A 157 25.58 5.45 -8.15
N GLY A 158 25.53 6.75 -7.84
CA GLY A 158 25.43 7.90 -8.74
C GLY A 158 24.26 7.87 -9.74
N HIS A 159 23.57 8.99 -9.97
CA HIS A 159 22.71 9.23 -11.17
C HIS A 159 21.69 8.13 -11.54
N ARG A 160 21.32 7.26 -10.61
CA ARG A 160 20.51 6.08 -10.85
C ARG A 160 19.32 6.10 -9.92
N THR A 161 18.24 5.50 -10.39
CA THR A 161 17.19 5.09 -9.47
C THR A 161 17.36 3.65 -9.11
N ASP A 162 16.80 3.28 -7.97
CA ASP A 162 16.62 1.90 -7.60
C ASP A 162 15.21 1.66 -7.07
N GLY A 163 14.84 0.41 -6.82
CA GLY A 163 13.55 0.08 -6.26
C GLY A 163 13.02 -1.27 -6.70
N ALA A 164 11.70 -1.43 -6.57
CA ALA A 164 11.02 -2.68 -6.82
C ALA A 164 9.50 -2.50 -6.89
N ALA A 165 8.81 -3.46 -7.50
CA ALA A 165 7.36 -3.51 -7.53
C ALA A 165 6.82 -4.91 -7.20
N PHE A 166 5.97 -4.97 -6.19
CA PHE A 166 5.25 -6.18 -5.79
C PHE A 166 3.79 -6.10 -6.24
N ARG A 167 3.36 -7.03 -7.09
CA ARG A 167 1.98 -7.12 -7.61
C ARG A 167 1.10 -7.99 -6.72
N GLY A 168 -0.20 -7.70 -6.72
CA GLY A 168 -1.25 -8.52 -6.10
C GLY A 168 -1.65 -7.99 -4.72
N LEU A 169 -1.48 -6.68 -4.51
CA LEU A 169 -1.71 -6.03 -3.22
C LEU A 169 -3.18 -6.16 -2.77
N GLU A 170 -4.13 -6.20 -3.71
CA GLU A 170 -5.56 -6.34 -3.45
C GLU A 170 -5.97 -7.71 -2.87
N GLU A 171 -5.12 -8.72 -2.99
CA GLU A 171 -5.39 -10.08 -2.53
C GLU A 171 -5.15 -10.27 -1.02
N THR A 172 -4.55 -9.27 -0.36
CA THR A 172 -4.28 -9.35 1.09
C THR A 172 -5.49 -8.96 1.93
N ASN A 173 -5.71 -9.73 2.99
CA ASN A 173 -6.61 -9.36 4.10
C ASN A 173 -5.84 -8.96 5.36
N ASP A 174 -4.51 -9.06 5.31
CA ASP A 174 -3.62 -8.83 6.42
C ASP A 174 -2.94 -7.48 6.28
N THR A 175 -2.34 -7.00 7.37
CA THR A 175 -1.41 -5.87 7.31
C THR A 175 -0.14 -6.28 6.59
N ILE A 176 0.31 -5.45 5.65
CA ILE A 176 1.68 -5.50 5.17
C ILE A 176 2.49 -4.51 6.00
N THR A 177 3.62 -4.95 6.54
CA THR A 177 4.55 -4.08 7.27
C THR A 177 5.81 -3.91 6.43
N VAL A 178 6.20 -2.66 6.19
CA VAL A 178 7.42 -2.27 5.50
C VAL A 178 8.31 -1.55 6.50
N ALA A 179 9.43 -2.18 6.87
CA ALA A 179 10.44 -1.63 7.76
C ALA A 179 11.68 -1.25 6.93
N MET A 180 11.79 0.05 6.61
CA MET A 180 12.94 0.59 5.87
C MET A 180 14.06 0.95 6.85
N ARG A 181 15.31 0.80 6.39
CA ARG A 181 16.51 1.33 7.02
C ARG A 181 17.31 2.07 5.96
N PHE A 182 17.64 3.32 6.25
CA PHE A 182 18.36 4.21 5.34
C PHE A 182 19.71 4.58 5.91
N ASN A 183 20.66 4.92 5.03
CA ASN A 183 21.95 5.52 5.39
C ASN A 183 22.66 4.66 6.45
N GLU A 184 23.17 5.26 7.54
CA GLU A 184 23.89 4.57 8.62
C GLU A 184 23.15 3.43 9.32
N ASN A 185 21.83 3.33 9.14
CA ASN A 185 21.04 2.23 9.67
C ASN A 185 20.91 1.05 8.69
N SER A 186 21.31 1.21 7.42
CA SER A 186 21.30 0.17 6.39
C SER A 186 22.48 -0.79 6.56
N GLU A 187 22.32 -2.05 6.13
CA GLU A 187 23.30 -3.13 6.37
C GLU A 187 24.65 -2.91 5.66
N ASN A 188 24.65 -2.14 4.56
CA ASN A 188 25.84 -1.88 3.75
C ASN A 188 26.40 -0.47 3.91
N TYR A 189 26.05 0.26 4.97
CA TYR A 189 26.58 1.61 5.19
C TYR A 189 27.88 1.61 6.02
N PRO A 190 28.89 2.41 5.62
CA PRO A 190 29.04 3.04 4.30
C PRO A 190 29.40 1.98 3.25
N TRP A 191 28.95 2.16 2.01
CA TRP A 191 29.29 1.22 0.94
C TRP A 191 30.62 1.60 0.29
N GLU A 192 31.52 0.63 0.15
CA GLU A 192 32.90 0.89 -0.28
C GLU A 192 33.04 1.23 -1.77
N GLU A 193 32.03 0.90 -2.58
CA GLU A 193 32.06 1.13 -4.03
C GLU A 193 31.52 2.49 -4.45
N TRP A 194 30.96 3.26 -3.51
CA TRP A 194 30.43 4.59 -3.81
C TRP A 194 31.48 5.53 -4.41
N GLU A 195 31.01 6.33 -5.36
CA GLU A 195 31.72 7.53 -5.75
C GLU A 195 31.50 8.64 -4.71
N GLY A 196 32.57 9.36 -4.36
CA GLY A 196 32.48 10.48 -3.43
C GLY A 196 32.47 10.07 -1.95
N ARG A 197 31.92 10.94 -1.10
CA ARG A 197 31.84 10.70 0.34
C ARG A 197 30.46 10.16 0.74
N PRO A 198 30.33 9.40 1.84
CA PRO A 198 29.03 8.90 2.30
C PRO A 198 27.94 9.98 2.39
N GLU A 199 28.28 11.21 2.81
CA GLU A 199 27.27 12.27 2.98
C GLU A 199 26.65 12.76 1.65
N GLN A 200 27.27 12.41 0.53
CA GLN A 200 26.78 12.66 -0.83
C GLN A 200 25.87 11.53 -1.35
N ASN A 201 25.83 10.39 -0.64
CA ASN A 201 25.13 9.17 -1.01
C ASN A 201 24.10 8.79 0.07
N GLU A 202 23.21 9.72 0.39
CA GLU A 202 22.23 9.56 1.45
C GLU A 202 20.83 9.90 0.95
N ILE A 203 19.86 9.09 1.36
CA ILE A 203 18.45 9.45 1.29
C ILE A 203 18.15 10.45 2.40
N LYS A 204 17.54 11.58 2.04
CA LYS A 204 17.20 12.66 2.98
C LYS A 204 15.74 12.62 3.41
N ARG A 205 14.87 12.02 2.60
CA ARG A 205 13.43 12.00 2.85
C ARG A 205 12.82 10.68 2.42
N TRP A 206 11.83 10.23 3.17
CA TRP A 206 11.01 9.07 2.83
C TRP A 206 9.55 9.49 2.74
N LEU A 207 8.91 9.24 1.60
CA LEU A 207 7.58 9.75 1.30
C LEU A 207 6.60 8.63 0.93
N VAL A 208 5.34 8.79 1.32
CA VAL A 208 4.21 8.17 0.65
C VAL A 208 3.70 9.10 -0.44
N ARG A 209 3.45 8.57 -1.64
CA ARG A 209 2.85 9.32 -2.75
C ARG A 209 1.45 8.78 -3.08
N SER A 210 0.51 9.71 -3.22
CA SER A 210 -0.82 9.45 -3.76
C SER A 210 -0.88 9.72 -5.26
N GLY A 211 -1.72 8.97 -5.99
CA GLY A 211 -2.03 9.18 -7.40
C GLY A 211 -2.69 10.53 -7.70
N THR A 212 -3.13 11.26 -6.67
CA THR A 212 -3.56 12.67 -6.77
C THR A 212 -2.39 13.65 -6.88
N GLY A 213 -1.14 13.18 -6.68
CA GLY A 213 0.06 14.00 -6.59
C GLY A 213 0.38 14.48 -5.17
N GLU A 214 -0.48 14.19 -4.19
CA GLU A 214 -0.20 14.48 -2.78
C GLU A 214 0.95 13.60 -2.26
N MET A 215 1.83 14.19 -1.45
CA MET A 215 2.96 13.51 -0.83
C MET A 215 2.95 13.76 0.67
N THR A 216 3.15 12.71 1.46
CA THR A 216 3.25 12.78 2.91
C THR A 216 4.60 12.21 3.34
N GLU A 217 5.30 12.94 4.19
CA GLU A 217 6.60 12.52 4.71
C GLU A 217 6.44 11.52 5.85
N LEU A 218 7.24 10.47 5.82
CA LEU A 218 7.31 9.42 6.82
C LEU A 218 8.58 9.58 7.67
N ALA A 219 8.52 9.14 8.92
CA ALA A 219 9.67 8.98 9.79
C ALA A 219 10.59 7.88 9.23
N MET A 220 11.88 8.19 9.05
CA MET A 220 12.85 7.30 8.40
C MET A 220 13.24 6.06 9.23
N ASP A 221 12.89 6.02 10.51
CA ASP A 221 13.27 5.00 11.49
C ASP A 221 12.09 4.18 12.03
N GLU A 222 10.88 4.39 11.49
CA GLU A 222 9.67 3.67 11.91
C GLU A 222 9.06 2.87 10.76
N PRO A 223 8.53 1.66 11.01
CA PRO A 223 7.86 0.88 9.98
C PRO A 223 6.54 1.54 9.55
N VAL A 224 6.15 1.32 8.30
CA VAL A 224 4.82 1.68 7.79
C VAL A 224 3.96 0.42 7.62
N GLU A 225 2.74 0.47 8.12
CA GLU A 225 1.71 -0.54 7.92
C GLU A 225 0.81 -0.16 6.75
N ILE A 226 0.48 -1.14 5.90
CA ILE A 226 -0.32 -0.94 4.69
C ILE A 226 -1.52 -1.87 4.74
N ARG A 227 -2.71 -1.32 4.50
CA ARG A 227 -3.98 -2.05 4.48
C ARG A 227 -4.89 -1.56 3.37
N MET A 228 -5.68 -2.49 2.82
CA MET A 228 -6.81 -2.13 1.96
C MET A 228 -7.89 -1.44 2.80
N ALA A 229 -8.46 -0.33 2.29
CA ALA A 229 -9.59 0.31 2.96
C ALA A 229 -10.80 -0.63 2.96
N SER A 230 -11.45 -0.73 4.12
CA SER A 230 -12.54 -1.69 4.37
C SER A 230 -13.81 -1.40 3.56
N ASP A 231 -13.92 -0.22 2.96
CA ASP A 231 -15.13 0.24 2.24
C ASP A 231 -15.32 -0.46 0.89
N ASN A 232 -14.34 -1.24 0.41
CA ASN A 232 -14.41 -1.94 -0.87
C ASN A 232 -15.05 -3.34 -0.77
N ARG A 233 -15.58 -3.72 0.41
CA ARG A 233 -16.37 -4.93 0.58
C ARG A 233 -17.83 -4.56 0.66
N THR A 234 -18.58 -4.87 -0.39
CA THR A 234 -20.02 -5.11 -0.27
C THR A 234 -20.19 -6.23 0.74
N GLU A 235 -20.42 -5.88 2.01
CA GLU A 235 -20.98 -6.78 3.00
C GLU A 235 -22.15 -7.51 2.33
N PRO A 236 -22.21 -8.85 2.35
CA PRO A 236 -23.40 -9.54 1.89
C PRO A 236 -24.54 -9.02 2.76
N THR A 237 -25.45 -8.26 2.15
CA THR A 237 -26.67 -7.82 2.79
C THR A 237 -27.30 -9.08 3.35
N THR A 238 -27.25 -9.22 4.68
CA THR A 238 -27.98 -10.26 5.38
C THR A 238 -29.43 -9.84 5.21
N GLU A 239 -30.07 -10.33 4.15
CA GLU A 239 -31.52 -10.30 4.04
C GLU A 239 -32.04 -10.97 5.30
N THR A 240 -32.56 -10.15 6.21
CA THR A 240 -33.29 -10.63 7.37
C THR A 240 -34.44 -11.46 6.81
N PRO A 241 -34.56 -12.75 7.13
CA PRO A 241 -35.68 -13.54 6.66
C PRO A 241 -36.97 -12.88 7.11
N ASP A 242 -37.81 -12.55 6.14
CA ASP A 242 -39.12 -11.95 6.34
C ASP A 242 -39.93 -12.84 7.31
N GLU A 243 -40.21 -12.30 8.50
CA GLU A 243 -40.98 -12.96 9.56
C GLU A 243 -42.46 -12.97 9.18
N ASN A 244 -42.83 -13.71 8.14
CA ASN A 244 -44.21 -13.98 7.79
C ASN A 244 -44.36 -15.26 6.96
N THR A 245 -43.93 -16.39 7.51
CA THR A 245 -44.38 -17.71 7.04
C THR A 245 -45.22 -18.38 8.14
N PRO A 246 -46.48 -18.77 7.88
CA PRO A 246 -47.32 -19.44 8.87
C PRO A 246 -46.76 -20.82 9.23
N LEU A 247 -46.70 -21.15 10.53
CA LEU A 247 -46.41 -22.49 11.02
C LEU A 247 -47.45 -23.49 10.48
N VAL A 248 -47.01 -24.42 9.63
CA VAL A 248 -47.72 -25.68 9.37
C VAL A 248 -47.16 -26.75 10.30
N ASN A 249 -47.98 -27.11 11.29
CA ASN A 249 -47.78 -28.28 12.15
C ASN A 249 -47.85 -29.57 11.32
N SER A 250 -46.86 -30.46 11.47
CA SER A 250 -46.97 -31.88 11.08
C SER A 250 -46.01 -32.75 11.89
N HIS A 251 -46.57 -33.34 12.96
CA HIS A 251 -46.36 -34.68 13.56
C HIS A 251 -44.95 -35.33 13.69
N PRO A 252 -44.67 -36.00 14.84
CA PRO A 252 -43.38 -36.64 15.14
C PRO A 252 -43.34 -38.12 14.73
N PRO A 253 -42.14 -38.72 14.64
CA PRO A 253 -41.99 -40.14 14.91
C PRO A 253 -41.12 -40.43 16.15
N THR A 254 -41.55 -41.49 16.81
CA THR A 254 -41.12 -42.10 18.06
C THR A 254 -39.82 -42.92 17.94
N HIS A 255 -39.03 -42.85 19.02
CA HIS A 255 -38.14 -43.86 19.63
C HIS A 255 -37.57 -45.05 18.83
N ARG A 256 -36.24 -45.24 18.95
CA ARG A 256 -35.65 -46.51 19.41
C ARG A 256 -34.25 -46.34 20.03
N SER A 257 -34.09 -46.80 21.27
CA SER A 257 -32.84 -46.96 22.05
C SER A 257 -32.06 -48.21 21.58
N SER A 258 -30.72 -48.27 21.54
CA SER A 258 -29.72 -48.57 22.62
C SER A 258 -28.59 -49.44 21.97
N PRO A 259 -27.46 -49.83 22.64
CA PRO A 259 -26.61 -49.16 23.65
C PRO A 259 -25.06 -49.34 23.40
N ASP A 260 -24.25 -48.73 24.28
CA ASP A 260 -22.90 -49.10 24.81
C ASP A 260 -21.75 -49.50 23.84
N THR A 261 -20.50 -49.04 23.99
CA THR A 261 -19.65 -49.11 25.19
C THR A 261 -18.34 -48.33 24.99
N THR A 262 -17.79 -47.77 26.08
CA THR A 262 -16.35 -47.50 26.39
C THR A 262 -15.59 -46.45 25.56
N GLY A 263 -14.92 -45.45 26.13
CA GLY A 263 -14.66 -45.09 27.53
C GLY A 263 -13.35 -44.31 27.66
N SER A 264 -13.37 -43.32 28.57
CA SER A 264 -12.23 -42.71 29.31
C SER A 264 -11.17 -41.93 28.51
N SER A 265 -10.57 -40.82 28.93
CA SER A 265 -10.55 -39.98 30.15
C SER A 265 -10.07 -38.59 29.65
N GLY A 266 -10.58 -37.43 30.04
CA GLY A 266 -10.65 -36.91 31.40
C GLY A 266 -9.39 -36.10 31.74
N VAL A 267 -9.42 -34.77 31.59
CA VAL A 267 -8.74 -33.81 32.49
C VAL A 267 -9.56 -32.51 32.52
N THR A 268 -9.88 -32.13 33.73
CA THR A 268 -10.67 -30.99 34.20
C THR A 268 -9.79 -29.82 34.65
N GLY A 269 -10.36 -28.61 34.58
CA GLY A 269 -10.05 -27.45 35.43
C GLY A 269 -9.02 -26.52 34.81
N GLY A 270 -9.28 -25.23 34.57
CA GLY A 270 -10.14 -24.30 35.29
C GLY A 270 -9.23 -23.28 35.98
N GLY A 271 -9.34 -21.99 35.64
CA GLY A 271 -8.57 -20.97 36.34
C GLY A 271 -8.40 -19.65 35.60
N PHE A 272 -9.27 -18.72 35.95
CA PHE A 272 -9.20 -17.28 35.77
C PHE A 272 -7.80 -16.65 35.85
N GLY A 273 -7.55 -15.68 34.97
CA GLY A 273 -7.27 -14.33 35.43
C GLY A 273 -5.83 -13.80 35.31
N VAL A 274 -5.81 -12.53 34.89
CA VAL A 274 -4.82 -11.47 35.13
C VAL A 274 -3.89 -11.13 33.96
N VAL A 275 -4.35 -10.09 33.27
CA VAL A 275 -3.59 -9.10 32.50
C VAL A 275 -2.50 -8.48 33.39
N GLN A 276 -1.25 -8.46 32.92
CA GLN A 276 -0.32 -7.38 33.26
C GLN A 276 0.48 -6.99 32.03
N ALA A 277 0.19 -5.78 31.54
CA ALA A 277 1.07 -5.00 30.70
C ALA A 277 2.26 -4.51 31.55
N ILE A 278 3.48 -4.67 31.06
CA ILE A 278 4.66 -4.00 31.60
C ILE A 278 4.95 -2.83 30.66
N VAL A 279 4.58 -1.64 31.11
CA VAL A 279 5.09 -0.36 30.61
C VAL A 279 6.29 -0.01 31.48
N ALA A 280 7.46 0.19 30.86
CA ALA A 280 8.61 0.80 31.52
C ALA A 280 9.02 2.05 30.74
N LEU A 281 8.60 3.20 31.27
CA LEU A 281 9.15 4.52 30.99
C LEU A 281 9.82 4.99 32.30
N VAL A 282 11.00 5.60 32.22
CA VAL A 282 11.33 6.91 32.83
C VAL A 282 12.85 7.09 33.12
N ALA A 283 13.34 8.20 32.55
CA ALA A 283 14.36 9.17 32.98
C ALA A 283 15.86 8.81 33.04
N LEU A 284 16.58 9.39 32.08
CA LEU A 284 17.36 10.64 32.26
C LEU A 284 18.07 10.79 33.61
N MET A 285 19.40 10.65 33.60
CA MET A 285 20.28 11.24 34.61
C MET A 285 21.33 12.10 33.90
N MET A 286 21.04 13.40 33.82
CA MET A 286 22.06 14.43 33.65
C MET A 286 22.66 14.78 35.01
N PHE A 287 23.95 15.14 34.94
CA PHE A 287 24.69 16.00 35.86
C PHE A 287 25.27 15.39 37.14
N VAL A 288 26.43 15.96 37.53
CA VAL A 288 27.33 15.68 38.68
C VAL A 288 28.59 14.90 38.20
N LEU A 289 29.81 15.42 38.12
CA LEU A 289 30.47 16.65 38.60
C LEU A 289 31.74 16.88 37.76
N GLY A 290 32.10 18.13 37.52
CA GLY A 290 33.47 18.50 37.14
C GLY A 290 34.42 18.54 38.34
N ARG A 291 35.70 18.82 38.03
CA ARG A 291 36.91 18.97 38.88
C ARG A 291 37.66 17.65 39.17
N ASP A 292 38.98 17.55 39.06
CA ASP A 292 40.09 18.52 38.96
C ASP A 292 41.30 17.87 38.24
N ASP A 293 42.09 18.73 37.58
CA ASP A 293 43.57 18.78 37.50
C ASP A 293 44.41 17.53 37.13
N ASP A 294 44.96 17.51 35.90
CA ASP A 294 46.40 17.70 35.59
C ASP A 294 46.62 17.88 34.07
#